data_AF-A0A2V9P4J6-F1
#
_entry.id   AF-A0A2V9P4J6-F1
#
_cell.length_a   1.000
_cell.length_b   1.000
_cell.length_c   1.000
_cell.angle_alpha   90.00
_cell.angle_beta   90.00
_cell.angle_gamma   90.00
#
_symmetry.space_group_name_H-M   'P 1'
#
loop_
_entity.id
_entity.type
_entity.pdbx_description
1 polymer ?
#
loop_
_entity_poly.entity_id
_entity_poly.type
_entity_poly.pdbx_seq_one_letter_code
_entity_poly.pdbx_strand_id
1 'polypeptide(L)'
;MDSPANPSLRGSAVGLFLFDVCEEMKLDEVRSILGARRLGEGLKHAAAEQLFFERPPVVEEAQLTGDAKAQVRVKYYDYGVVSILFEFPFTGEWSDLISLSSKWISGTDLPSRAEQIAKEKVARIKLALIKPYDSWLSEDYFIFFMREIQGSPPAAHLLGSCRQQIAQVVRGENAPLSDDELREILQSAMSYYPNDLAVLGWNAAFVYDSAAGSETALQLLEYANSQLLEFRHYDDLLTRELAVVYDSLERKPTLLNSWRLPGEASRLQTVLLDVTELTERADNAIKFLSDMFSARLYRLAASKIGVPDYKSLAQQKLRTAEDLYRFLVDQFHQSRTFVLESLVVVILLIELVYVFHGKM
;
A
#
# COMPACT_ATOMS: atom_id res chain seq x y z
N MET A 1 -21.02 -46.47 -12.15
CA MET A 1 -20.57 -45.61 -11.03
C MET A 1 -19.84 -44.46 -11.69
N ASP A 2 -20.60 -43.46 -12.15
CA ASP A 2 -20.01 -42.24 -12.67
C ASP A 2 -19.45 -41.48 -11.47
N SER A 3 -18.15 -41.22 -11.45
CA SER A 3 -17.59 -40.20 -10.55
C SER A 3 -18.36 -38.91 -10.83
N PRO A 4 -18.84 -38.18 -9.81
CA PRO A 4 -19.42 -36.87 -10.07
C PRO A 4 -18.32 -36.06 -10.75
N ALA A 5 -18.55 -35.65 -11.99
CA ALA A 5 -17.65 -34.74 -12.69
C ALA A 5 -17.43 -33.54 -11.75
N ASN A 6 -16.19 -33.32 -11.31
CA ASN A 6 -15.87 -32.14 -10.53
C ASN A 6 -16.33 -30.92 -11.33
N PRO A 7 -16.96 -29.93 -10.68
CA PRO A 7 -17.52 -28.80 -11.40
C PRO A 7 -16.40 -28.09 -12.16
N SER A 8 -16.57 -27.93 -13.46
CA SER A 8 -15.65 -27.14 -14.26
C SER A 8 -15.71 -25.67 -13.85
N LEU A 9 -14.53 -25.09 -13.72
CA LEU A 9 -14.29 -23.71 -13.35
C LEU A 9 -13.81 -22.94 -14.57
N ARG A 10 -14.32 -21.73 -14.77
CA ARG A 10 -13.87 -20.83 -15.83
C ARG A 10 -13.80 -19.40 -15.33
N GLY A 11 -12.70 -18.73 -15.64
CA GLY A 11 -12.40 -17.44 -15.05
C GLY A 11 -11.05 -16.88 -15.47
N SER A 12 -10.35 -16.25 -14.53
CA SER A 12 -8.98 -15.78 -14.69
C SER A 12 -8.21 -15.84 -13.37
N ALA A 13 -6.90 -16.02 -13.48
CA ALA A 13 -5.96 -15.84 -12.38
C ALA A 13 -5.22 -14.53 -12.62
N VAL A 14 -5.20 -13.67 -11.59
CA VAL A 14 -4.65 -12.33 -11.64
C VAL A 14 -3.52 -12.21 -10.64
N GLY A 15 -2.35 -11.77 -11.09
CA GLY A 15 -1.24 -11.39 -10.24
C GLY A 15 -1.12 -9.87 -10.22
N LEU A 16 -1.22 -9.29 -9.04
CA LEU A 16 -1.10 -7.86 -8.80
C LEU A 16 0.24 -7.58 -8.11
N PHE A 17 1.04 -6.68 -8.67
CA PHE A 17 2.35 -6.31 -8.16
C PHE A 17 2.47 -4.80 -8.09
N LEU A 18 2.63 -4.24 -6.90
CA LEU A 18 2.72 -2.80 -6.69
C LEU A 18 4.14 -2.43 -6.30
N PHE A 19 4.61 -1.30 -6.81
CA PHE A 19 5.93 -0.75 -6.52
C PHE A 19 5.78 0.71 -6.10
N ASP A 20 6.45 1.07 -5.02
CA ASP A 20 6.54 2.44 -4.54
C ASP A 20 7.80 3.09 -5.11
N VAL A 21 7.63 4.03 -6.04
CA VAL A 21 8.72 4.49 -6.92
C VAL A 21 9.17 5.92 -6.67
N CYS A 22 8.30 6.77 -6.11
CA CYS A 22 8.58 8.18 -5.85
C CYS A 22 7.57 8.77 -4.86
N GLU A 23 7.81 10.00 -4.39
CA GLU A 23 6.88 10.67 -3.46
C GLU A 23 5.60 11.16 -4.17
N GLU A 24 5.75 11.70 -5.38
CA GLU A 24 4.61 12.16 -6.18
C GLU A 24 4.87 11.95 -7.68
N MET A 25 3.82 11.58 -8.40
CA MET A 25 3.83 11.41 -9.83
C MET A 25 2.87 12.39 -10.51
N LYS A 26 3.41 13.20 -11.43
CA LYS A 26 2.61 14.14 -12.21
C LYS A 26 1.85 13.41 -13.32
N LEU A 27 0.63 12.95 -13.01
CA LEU A 27 -0.18 12.12 -13.92
C LEU A 27 -0.44 12.75 -15.29
N ASP A 28 -0.56 14.08 -15.39
CA ASP A 28 -0.74 14.74 -16.69
C ASP A 28 0.50 14.65 -17.59
N GLU A 29 1.69 14.75 -17.01
CA GLU A 29 2.95 14.56 -17.72
C GLU A 29 3.11 13.09 -18.12
N VAL A 30 2.81 12.15 -17.23
CA VAL A 30 2.82 10.70 -17.51
C VAL A 30 1.89 10.36 -18.67
N ARG A 31 0.65 10.86 -18.64
CA ARG A 31 -0.34 10.67 -19.71
C ARG A 31 0.21 11.18 -21.04
N SER A 32 0.82 12.36 -21.04
CA SER A 32 1.40 12.96 -22.25
C SER A 32 2.61 12.18 -22.77
N ILE A 33 3.50 11.70 -21.90
CA ILE A 33 4.71 10.96 -22.29
C ILE A 33 4.34 9.59 -22.86
N LEU A 34 3.38 8.91 -22.25
CA LEU A 34 3.00 7.55 -22.63
C LEU A 34 1.94 7.50 -23.74
N GLY A 35 1.23 8.60 -24.01
CA GLY A 35 0.06 8.60 -24.88
C GLY A 35 -1.07 7.70 -24.33
N ALA A 36 -1.07 7.48 -23.02
CA ALA A 36 -1.98 6.60 -22.30
C ALA A 36 -3.28 7.35 -21.93
N ARG A 37 -4.23 6.63 -21.32
CA ARG A 37 -5.51 7.20 -20.86
C ARG A 37 -5.61 7.10 -19.35
N ARG A 38 -6.38 7.98 -18.71
CA ARG A 38 -6.77 7.77 -17.31
C ARG A 38 -7.85 6.70 -17.21
N LEU A 39 -7.88 5.99 -16.10
CA LEU A 39 -8.91 5.00 -15.80
C LEU A 39 -10.29 5.68 -15.90
N GLY A 40 -11.15 5.11 -16.75
CA GLY A 40 -12.50 5.61 -17.00
C GLY A 40 -12.64 6.79 -17.97
N GLU A 41 -11.55 7.27 -18.59
CA GLU A 41 -11.65 8.24 -19.69
C GLU A 41 -12.47 7.67 -20.86
N GLY A 42 -13.61 8.32 -21.15
CA GLY A 42 -14.56 7.91 -22.19
C GLY A 42 -15.74 7.06 -21.72
N LEU A 43 -15.82 6.73 -20.42
CA LEU A 43 -16.98 6.06 -19.84
C LEU A 43 -18.18 7.01 -19.69
N LYS A 44 -19.40 6.46 -19.82
CA LYS A 44 -20.64 7.18 -19.47
C LYS A 44 -20.69 7.42 -17.95
N HIS A 45 -21.34 8.50 -17.50
CA HIS A 45 -21.38 8.95 -16.08
C HIS A 45 -21.58 7.81 -15.06
N ALA A 46 -22.52 6.88 -15.29
CA ALA A 46 -22.78 5.77 -14.37
C ALA A 46 -21.62 4.77 -14.17
N ALA A 47 -20.71 4.65 -15.14
CA ALA A 47 -19.50 3.82 -15.02
C ALA A 47 -18.30 4.63 -14.49
N ALA A 48 -18.37 5.96 -14.53
CA ALA A 48 -17.41 6.83 -13.86
C ALA A 48 -17.70 6.96 -12.34
N GLU A 49 -18.96 6.81 -11.92
CA GLU A 49 -19.36 6.74 -10.50
C GLU A 49 -18.83 5.50 -9.76
N GLN A 50 -18.35 4.48 -10.49
CA GLN A 50 -17.70 3.29 -9.94
C GLN A 50 -16.19 3.48 -9.72
N LEU A 51 -15.64 4.65 -10.03
CA LEU A 51 -14.23 4.95 -9.80
C LEU A 51 -14.04 5.39 -8.34
N PHE A 52 -13.30 4.58 -7.60
CA PHE A 52 -13.02 4.81 -6.17
C PHE A 52 -11.83 5.76 -5.93
N PHE A 53 -11.52 6.63 -6.90
CA PHE A 53 -10.31 7.45 -6.90
C PHE A 53 -10.64 8.94 -6.99
N GLU A 54 -10.01 9.74 -6.12
CA GLU A 54 -10.05 11.21 -6.25
C GLU A 54 -9.33 11.67 -7.53
N ARG A 55 -8.20 11.02 -7.85
CA ARG A 55 -7.49 11.18 -9.12
C ARG A 55 -7.31 9.83 -9.80
N PRO A 56 -8.10 9.51 -10.84
CA PRO A 56 -8.00 8.23 -11.54
C PRO A 56 -6.59 8.00 -12.11
N PRO A 57 -6.00 6.80 -11.93
CA PRO A 57 -4.65 6.51 -12.38
C PRO A 57 -4.55 6.54 -13.91
N VAL A 58 -3.35 6.79 -14.43
CA VAL A 58 -3.04 6.57 -15.85
C VAL A 58 -2.89 5.08 -16.09
N VAL A 59 -3.47 4.54 -17.16
CA VAL A 59 -3.47 3.11 -17.50
C VAL A 59 -2.84 2.89 -18.87
N GLU A 60 -1.87 1.98 -18.91
CA GLU A 60 -1.21 1.52 -20.13
C GLU A 60 -1.39 -0.01 -20.25
N GLU A 61 -1.83 -0.48 -21.42
CA GLU A 61 -1.80 -1.91 -21.73
C GLU A 61 -0.39 -2.30 -22.21
N ALA A 62 0.11 -3.41 -21.72
CA ALA A 62 1.37 -3.99 -22.12
C ALA A 62 1.17 -5.44 -22.57
N GLN A 63 2.14 -5.97 -23.31
CA GLN A 63 2.18 -7.38 -23.70
C GLN A 63 3.23 -8.11 -22.89
N LEU A 64 2.91 -9.32 -22.43
CA LEU A 64 3.89 -10.19 -21.79
C LEU A 64 4.67 -10.95 -22.87
N THR A 65 5.97 -10.66 -22.99
CA THR A 65 6.84 -11.40 -23.90
C THR A 65 6.88 -12.88 -23.52
N GLY A 66 6.46 -13.75 -24.43
CA GLY A 66 6.48 -15.21 -24.23
C GLY A 66 5.16 -15.84 -23.77
N ASP A 67 4.13 -15.06 -23.45
CA ASP A 67 2.78 -15.59 -23.19
C ASP A 67 1.70 -14.69 -23.80
N ALA A 68 1.29 -15.04 -25.03
CA ALA A 68 0.32 -14.26 -25.80
C ALA A 68 -1.10 -14.26 -25.21
N LYS A 69 -1.38 -15.09 -24.19
CA LYS A 69 -2.69 -15.13 -23.54
C LYS A 69 -2.76 -14.25 -22.30
N ALA A 70 -1.63 -13.78 -21.79
CA ALA A 70 -1.57 -12.91 -20.63
C ALA A 70 -1.88 -11.46 -21.02
N GLN A 71 -2.88 -10.86 -20.37
CA GLN A 71 -3.12 -9.43 -20.46
C GLN A 71 -2.31 -8.72 -19.39
N VAL A 72 -1.55 -7.69 -19.76
CA VAL A 72 -0.78 -6.89 -18.81
C VAL A 72 -1.34 -5.49 -18.76
N ARG A 73 -1.67 -5.01 -17.56
CA ARG A 73 -2.06 -3.62 -17.33
C ARG A 73 -1.06 -2.97 -16.40
N VAL A 74 -0.61 -1.77 -16.74
CA VAL A 74 0.23 -0.93 -15.89
C VAL A 74 -0.58 0.28 -15.48
N LYS A 75 -0.70 0.52 -14.17
CA LYS A 75 -1.38 1.70 -13.62
C LYS A 75 -0.40 2.58 -12.86
N TYR A 76 -0.54 3.88 -13.05
CA TYR A 76 0.30 4.90 -12.43
C TYR A 76 -0.57 5.79 -11.53
N TYR A 77 -0.24 5.84 -10.26
CA TYR A 77 -0.95 6.62 -9.25
C TYR A 77 -0.21 7.90 -8.93
N ASP A 78 -0.94 8.97 -8.58
CA ASP A 78 -0.37 10.29 -8.29
C ASP A 78 0.50 10.30 -7.03
N TYR A 79 0.20 9.43 -6.07
CA TYR A 79 0.99 9.19 -4.87
C TYR A 79 2.20 8.26 -5.10
N GLY A 80 2.67 8.12 -6.35
CA GLY A 80 3.96 7.50 -6.64
C GLY A 80 3.99 5.97 -6.65
N VAL A 81 2.83 5.32 -6.65
CA VAL A 81 2.72 3.86 -6.83
C VAL A 81 2.55 3.49 -8.31
N VAL A 82 3.28 2.46 -8.74
CA VAL A 82 3.10 1.79 -10.03
C VAL A 82 2.57 0.37 -9.78
N SER A 83 1.41 0.07 -10.34
CA SER A 83 0.79 -1.26 -10.27
C SER A 83 0.93 -1.98 -11.59
N ILE A 84 1.45 -3.22 -11.54
CA ILE A 84 1.56 -4.15 -12.67
C ILE A 84 0.60 -5.30 -12.42
N LEU A 85 -0.34 -5.47 -13.33
CA LEU A 85 -1.34 -6.51 -13.27
C LEU A 85 -1.13 -7.49 -14.42
N PHE A 86 -0.98 -8.76 -14.09
CA PHE A 86 -1.04 -9.86 -15.05
C PHE A 86 -2.36 -10.60 -14.91
N GLU A 87 -3.11 -10.75 -16.00
CA GLU A 87 -4.33 -11.54 -16.03
C GLU A 87 -4.19 -12.69 -17.02
N PHE A 88 -4.39 -13.91 -16.52
CA PHE A 88 -4.32 -15.15 -17.30
C PHE A 88 -5.70 -15.81 -17.32
N PRO A 89 -6.27 -16.14 -18.49
CA PRO A 89 -7.52 -16.88 -18.55
C PRO A 89 -7.35 -18.27 -17.94
N PHE A 90 -8.32 -18.70 -17.13
CA PHE A 90 -8.31 -19.99 -16.47
C PHE A 90 -9.53 -20.81 -16.86
N THR A 91 -9.31 -22.09 -17.15
CA THR A 91 -10.35 -23.12 -17.31
C THR A 91 -9.79 -24.43 -16.77
N GLY A 92 -10.50 -25.10 -15.86
CA GLY A 92 -10.03 -26.34 -15.26
C GLY A 92 -10.94 -26.83 -14.14
N GLU A 93 -10.46 -27.78 -13.35
CA GLU A 93 -11.12 -28.24 -12.12
C GLU A 93 -10.52 -27.56 -10.87
N TRP A 94 -11.12 -27.80 -9.70
CA TRP A 94 -10.59 -27.31 -8.42
C TRP A 94 -9.13 -27.73 -8.16
N SER A 95 -8.75 -28.95 -8.54
CA SER A 95 -7.36 -29.42 -8.38
C SER A 95 -6.37 -28.62 -9.21
N ASP A 96 -6.76 -28.18 -10.41
CA ASP A 96 -5.94 -27.35 -11.28
C ASP A 96 -5.79 -25.95 -10.68
N LEU A 97 -6.87 -25.40 -10.12
CA LEU A 97 -6.86 -24.09 -9.48
C LEU A 97 -6.00 -24.07 -8.21
N ILE A 98 -6.11 -25.11 -7.36
CA ILE A 98 -5.28 -25.26 -6.16
C ILE A 98 -3.80 -25.39 -6.54
N SER A 99 -3.49 -26.19 -7.56
CA SER A 99 -2.11 -26.36 -8.04
C SER A 99 -1.55 -25.04 -8.59
N LEU A 100 -2.38 -24.29 -9.33
CA LEU A 100 -2.02 -22.97 -9.86
C LEU A 100 -1.76 -21.97 -8.73
N SER A 101 -2.67 -21.88 -7.75
CA SER A 101 -2.54 -20.93 -6.65
C SER A 101 -1.34 -21.25 -5.77
N SER A 102 -1.11 -22.52 -5.47
CA SER A 102 0.05 -22.97 -4.71
C SER A 102 1.36 -22.61 -5.42
N LYS A 103 1.45 -22.83 -6.73
CA LYS A 103 2.61 -22.45 -7.52
C LYS A 103 2.86 -20.94 -7.51
N TRP A 104 1.80 -20.13 -7.63
CA TRP A 104 1.94 -18.68 -7.66
C TRP A 104 2.37 -18.10 -6.31
N ILE A 105 1.75 -18.57 -5.22
CA ILE A 105 2.00 -18.07 -3.86
C ILE A 105 3.35 -18.57 -3.31
N SER A 106 3.74 -19.82 -3.59
CA SER A 106 5.02 -20.37 -3.08
C SER A 106 6.26 -19.89 -3.82
N GLY A 107 6.11 -19.39 -5.05
CA GLY A 107 7.21 -18.86 -5.83
C GLY A 107 7.01 -19.02 -7.33
N THR A 108 6.74 -17.91 -7.99
CA THR A 108 6.67 -17.79 -9.46
C THR A 108 7.68 -16.74 -9.95
N ASP A 109 7.89 -16.63 -11.26
CA ASP A 109 8.74 -15.60 -11.85
C ASP A 109 8.00 -14.29 -12.14
N LEU A 110 6.70 -14.22 -11.84
CA LEU A 110 5.86 -13.03 -12.02
C LEU A 110 6.37 -11.79 -11.24
N PRO A 111 6.80 -11.86 -9.96
CA PRO A 111 7.36 -10.70 -9.26
C PRO A 111 8.56 -10.10 -10.00
N SER A 112 9.54 -10.91 -10.39
CA SER A 112 10.73 -10.43 -11.12
C SER A 112 10.37 -9.84 -12.48
N ARG A 113 9.39 -10.44 -13.19
CA ARG A 113 8.89 -9.90 -14.46
C ARG A 113 8.16 -8.57 -14.27
N ALA A 114 7.33 -8.45 -13.23
CA ALA A 114 6.65 -7.21 -12.88
C ALA A 114 7.65 -6.10 -12.58
N GLU A 115 8.68 -6.40 -11.79
CA GLU A 115 9.74 -5.44 -11.45
C GLU A 115 10.51 -4.97 -12.69
N GLN A 116 10.80 -5.89 -13.62
CA GLN A 116 11.44 -5.53 -14.89
C GLN A 116 10.58 -4.58 -15.72
N ILE A 117 9.27 -4.89 -15.86
CA ILE A 117 8.33 -4.02 -16.58
C ILE A 117 8.23 -2.66 -15.87
N ALA A 118 8.10 -2.64 -14.54
CA ALA A 118 8.04 -1.41 -13.76
C ALA A 118 9.30 -0.55 -13.98
N LYS A 119 10.50 -1.14 -13.91
CA LYS A 119 11.77 -0.45 -14.20
C LYS A 119 11.84 0.15 -15.60
N GLU A 120 11.43 -0.61 -16.61
CA GLU A 120 11.38 -0.12 -18.00
C GLU A 120 10.42 1.08 -18.13
N LYS A 121 9.21 0.95 -17.57
CA LYS A 121 8.17 1.99 -17.65
C LYS A 121 8.55 3.24 -16.87
N VAL A 122 9.02 3.11 -15.64
CA VAL A 122 9.45 4.22 -14.78
C VAL A 122 10.60 5.00 -15.41
N ALA A 123 11.54 4.31 -16.07
CA ALA A 123 12.64 4.97 -16.80
C ALA A 123 12.14 5.91 -17.90
N ARG A 124 11.02 5.57 -18.58
CA ARG A 124 10.42 6.41 -19.64
C ARG A 124 9.75 7.67 -19.08
N ILE A 125 9.23 7.62 -17.85
CA ILE A 125 8.49 8.72 -17.23
C ILE A 125 9.28 9.49 -16.18
N LYS A 126 10.61 9.30 -16.12
CA LYS A 126 11.50 9.88 -15.09
C LYS A 126 11.30 11.39 -14.85
N LEU A 127 10.99 12.15 -15.90
CA LEU A 127 10.78 13.61 -15.80
C LEU A 127 9.50 14.00 -15.05
N ALA A 128 8.53 13.10 -14.97
CA ALA A 128 7.26 13.30 -14.29
C ALA A 128 7.28 12.86 -12.81
N LEU A 129 8.41 12.33 -12.32
CA LEU A 129 8.58 11.84 -10.95
C LEU A 129 9.14 12.93 -10.04
N ILE A 130 8.56 13.07 -8.86
CA ILE A 130 9.04 13.96 -7.80
C ILE A 130 9.68 13.11 -6.71
N LYS A 131 10.96 13.39 -6.43
CA LYS A 131 11.79 12.64 -5.48
C LYS A 131 11.72 11.11 -5.71
N PRO A 132 12.23 10.61 -6.86
CA PRO A 132 12.26 9.17 -7.12
C PRO A 132 13.14 8.45 -6.10
N TYR A 133 12.75 7.22 -5.73
CA TYR A 133 13.46 6.39 -4.78
C TYR A 133 14.49 5.48 -5.46
N ASP A 134 15.62 5.26 -4.78
CA ASP A 134 16.70 4.37 -5.25
C ASP A 134 16.33 2.87 -5.10
N SER A 135 15.55 2.54 -4.08
CA SER A 135 15.02 1.20 -3.80
C SER A 135 13.51 1.28 -3.63
N TRP A 136 12.79 0.31 -4.18
CA TRP A 136 11.33 0.30 -4.15
C TRP A 136 10.84 -0.73 -3.14
N LEU A 137 9.88 -0.32 -2.31
CA LEU A 137 9.02 -1.28 -1.62
C LEU A 137 8.08 -1.90 -2.65
N SER A 138 7.70 -3.16 -2.41
CA SER A 138 6.77 -3.87 -3.26
C SER A 138 5.77 -4.69 -2.47
N GLU A 139 4.57 -4.83 -3.01
CA GLU A 139 3.54 -5.75 -2.55
C GLU A 139 3.07 -6.63 -3.71
N ASP A 140 2.79 -7.89 -3.41
CA ASP A 140 2.19 -8.83 -4.34
C ASP A 140 0.91 -9.45 -3.77
N TYR A 141 -0.11 -9.56 -4.62
CA TYR A 141 -1.41 -10.12 -4.25
C TYR A 141 -2.00 -10.91 -5.41
N PHE A 142 -2.52 -12.10 -5.14
CA PHE A 142 -3.10 -12.97 -6.17
C PHE A 142 -4.61 -13.04 -6.08
N ILE A 143 -5.31 -12.98 -7.21
CA ILE A 143 -6.77 -13.04 -7.24
C ILE A 143 -7.21 -14.11 -8.23
N PHE A 144 -7.99 -15.06 -7.75
CA PHE A 144 -8.55 -16.14 -8.54
C PHE A 144 -10.03 -15.86 -8.79
N PHE A 145 -10.32 -15.24 -9.94
CA PHE A 145 -11.68 -14.90 -10.37
C PHE A 145 -12.32 -16.07 -11.08
N MET A 146 -13.43 -16.57 -10.56
CA MET A 146 -14.29 -17.55 -11.22
C MET A 146 -15.53 -16.82 -11.74
N ARG A 147 -15.73 -16.82 -13.05
CA ARG A 147 -16.92 -16.23 -13.69
C ARG A 147 -18.03 -17.24 -13.84
N GLU A 148 -17.65 -18.48 -14.13
CA GLU A 148 -18.58 -19.59 -14.30
C GLU A 148 -18.04 -20.77 -13.47
N ILE A 149 -18.92 -21.31 -12.64
CA ILE A 149 -18.73 -22.59 -11.97
C ILE A 149 -19.87 -23.49 -12.45
N GLN A 150 -19.55 -24.71 -12.88
CA GLN A 150 -20.55 -25.64 -13.40
C GLN A 150 -21.70 -25.81 -12.39
N GLY A 151 -22.93 -25.67 -12.90
CA GLY A 151 -24.16 -25.72 -12.09
C GLY A 151 -24.53 -24.39 -11.43
N SER A 152 -23.73 -23.33 -11.59
CA SER A 152 -23.94 -22.00 -11.01
C SER A 152 -24.36 -22.07 -9.53
N PRO A 153 -23.60 -22.78 -8.69
CA PRO A 153 -23.98 -23.00 -7.30
C PRO A 153 -24.06 -21.66 -6.56
N PRO A 154 -25.03 -21.51 -5.64
CA PRO A 154 -25.06 -20.35 -4.78
C PRO A 154 -23.87 -20.36 -3.80
N ALA A 155 -23.48 -19.18 -3.32
CA ALA A 155 -22.39 -18.95 -2.39
C ALA A 155 -22.47 -19.84 -1.15
N ALA A 156 -23.67 -19.98 -0.57
CA ALA A 156 -23.91 -20.84 0.58
C ALA A 156 -23.57 -22.32 0.31
N HIS A 157 -23.82 -22.80 -0.92
CA HIS A 157 -23.47 -24.16 -1.33
C HIS A 157 -21.96 -24.30 -1.52
N LEU A 158 -21.30 -23.31 -2.14
CA LEU A 158 -19.84 -23.28 -2.25
C LEU A 158 -19.14 -23.30 -0.89
N LEU A 159 -19.62 -22.50 0.06
CA LEU A 159 -19.12 -22.44 1.44
C LEU A 159 -19.41 -23.73 2.24
N GLY A 160 -20.41 -24.51 1.86
CA GLY A 160 -20.71 -25.80 2.47
C GLY A 160 -19.87 -26.94 1.89
N SER A 161 -19.85 -27.05 0.56
CA SER A 161 -19.32 -28.22 -0.16
C SER A 161 -17.91 -28.06 -0.70
N CYS A 162 -17.47 -26.81 -0.95
CA CYS A 162 -16.17 -26.49 -1.54
C CYS A 162 -15.25 -25.70 -0.59
N ARG A 163 -15.57 -25.69 0.71
CA ARG A 163 -14.85 -24.91 1.74
C ARG A 163 -13.35 -25.21 1.81
N GLN A 164 -12.99 -26.49 1.61
CA GLN A 164 -11.61 -26.94 1.63
C GLN A 164 -10.84 -26.35 0.46
N GLN A 165 -11.40 -26.50 -0.74
CA GLN A 165 -10.77 -26.10 -1.99
C GLN A 165 -10.61 -24.58 -2.05
N ILE A 166 -11.65 -23.82 -1.65
CA ILE A 166 -11.57 -22.36 -1.59
C ILE A 166 -10.45 -21.92 -0.63
N ALA A 167 -10.39 -22.50 0.56
CA ALA A 167 -9.38 -22.15 1.55
C ALA A 167 -7.95 -22.52 1.09
N GLN A 168 -7.79 -23.68 0.45
CA GLN A 168 -6.53 -24.10 -0.18
C GLN A 168 -6.09 -23.14 -1.28
N VAL A 169 -7.03 -22.66 -2.12
CA VAL A 169 -6.74 -21.66 -3.15
C VAL A 169 -6.25 -20.36 -2.52
N VAL A 170 -6.97 -19.85 -1.51
CA VAL A 170 -6.65 -18.60 -0.81
C VAL A 170 -5.34 -18.68 -0.03
N ARG A 171 -4.97 -19.84 0.53
CA ARG A 171 -3.69 -20.03 1.24
C ARG A 171 -2.53 -20.42 0.31
N GLY A 172 -2.80 -20.93 -0.88
CA GLY A 172 -1.77 -21.50 -1.75
C GLY A 172 -1.26 -22.86 -1.28
N GLU A 173 -2.10 -23.66 -0.63
CA GLU A 173 -1.72 -24.94 -0.04
C GLU A 173 -2.34 -26.12 -0.79
N ASN A 174 -1.51 -27.06 -1.23
CA ASN A 174 -2.00 -28.29 -1.87
C ASN A 174 -2.56 -29.29 -0.86
N ALA A 175 -2.05 -29.24 0.38
CA ALA A 175 -2.50 -30.11 1.45
C ALA A 175 -3.82 -29.60 2.04
N PRO A 176 -4.70 -30.49 2.54
CA PRO A 176 -5.90 -30.08 3.24
C PRO A 176 -5.54 -29.30 4.52
N LEU A 177 -6.22 -28.17 4.72
CA LEU A 177 -6.10 -27.33 5.91
C LEU A 177 -6.90 -27.91 7.09
N SER A 178 -6.48 -27.56 8.31
CA SER A 178 -7.17 -27.90 9.56
C SER A 178 -8.52 -27.17 9.67
N ASP A 179 -9.44 -27.70 10.49
CA ASP A 179 -10.74 -27.02 10.71
C ASP A 179 -10.59 -25.63 11.34
N ASP A 180 -9.52 -25.37 12.11
CA ASP A 180 -9.23 -24.05 12.66
C ASP A 180 -8.84 -23.06 11.57
N GLU A 181 -7.93 -23.46 10.66
CA GLU A 181 -7.54 -22.65 9.52
C GLU A 181 -8.73 -22.37 8.58
N LEU A 182 -9.55 -23.38 8.30
CA LEU A 182 -10.77 -23.18 7.52
C LEU A 182 -11.69 -22.15 8.17
N ARG A 183 -11.88 -22.22 9.49
CA ARG A 183 -12.74 -21.26 10.20
C ARG A 183 -12.18 -19.85 10.14
N GLU A 184 -10.87 -19.66 10.26
CA GLU A 184 -10.23 -18.34 10.15
C GLU A 184 -10.41 -17.74 8.74
N ILE A 185 -10.12 -18.53 7.71
CA ILE A 185 -10.21 -18.06 6.33
C ILE A 185 -11.65 -17.76 5.96
N LEU A 186 -12.60 -18.64 6.30
CA LEU A 186 -13.99 -18.47 5.90
C LEU A 186 -14.72 -17.36 6.68
N GLN A 187 -14.14 -16.83 7.76
CA GLN A 187 -14.65 -15.60 8.39
C GLN A 187 -14.53 -14.38 7.48
N SER A 188 -13.64 -14.41 6.48
CA SER A 188 -13.56 -13.38 5.43
C SER A 188 -14.43 -13.70 4.20
N ALA A 189 -15.33 -14.68 4.29
CA ALA A 189 -16.30 -14.90 3.24
C ALA A 189 -17.35 -13.78 3.24
N MET A 190 -17.55 -13.17 2.07
CA MET A 190 -18.56 -12.14 1.83
C MET A 190 -19.35 -12.46 0.58
N SER A 191 -20.66 -12.27 0.65
CA SER A 191 -21.59 -12.42 -0.48
C SER A 191 -22.67 -11.34 -0.35
N TYR A 192 -23.02 -10.70 -1.46
CA TYR A 192 -24.10 -9.73 -1.58
C TYR A 192 -25.32 -10.35 -2.23
N TYR A 193 -25.13 -11.03 -3.35
CA TYR A 193 -26.14 -11.84 -4.02
C TYR A 193 -25.93 -13.33 -3.77
N PRO A 194 -26.98 -14.17 -3.85
CA PRO A 194 -26.84 -15.61 -3.65
C PRO A 194 -25.79 -16.29 -4.53
N ASN A 195 -25.40 -15.69 -5.66
CA ASN A 195 -24.49 -16.26 -6.64
C ASN A 195 -23.15 -15.49 -6.75
N ASP A 196 -22.81 -14.65 -5.77
CA ASP A 196 -21.48 -14.05 -5.65
C ASP A 196 -20.79 -14.50 -4.37
N LEU A 197 -19.46 -14.59 -4.39
CA LEU A 197 -18.67 -14.95 -3.22
C LEU A 197 -17.26 -14.38 -3.33
N ALA A 198 -16.84 -13.61 -2.34
CA ALA A 198 -15.45 -13.22 -2.15
C ALA A 198 -14.93 -13.85 -0.85
N VAL A 199 -13.78 -14.51 -0.90
CA VAL A 199 -13.06 -15.00 0.27
C VAL A 199 -11.65 -14.45 0.22
N LEU A 200 -11.30 -13.61 1.19
CA LEU A 200 -10.07 -12.81 1.17
C LEU A 200 -9.05 -13.34 2.17
N GLY A 201 -7.85 -13.64 1.70
CA GLY A 201 -6.69 -13.94 2.50
C GLY A 201 -5.68 -12.80 2.51
N TRP A 202 -4.57 -13.02 3.21
CA TRP A 202 -3.46 -12.08 3.32
C TRP A 202 -2.72 -11.90 1.98
N ASN A 203 -2.42 -12.99 1.27
CA ASN A 203 -1.68 -12.95 -0.02
C ASN A 203 -2.55 -13.20 -1.24
N ALA A 204 -3.78 -13.70 -1.06
CA ALA A 204 -4.64 -14.02 -2.17
C ALA A 204 -6.13 -13.96 -1.85
N ALA A 205 -6.95 -13.84 -2.89
CA ALA A 205 -8.40 -13.87 -2.81
C ALA A 205 -9.00 -14.88 -3.82
N PHE A 206 -10.07 -15.54 -3.40
CA PHE A 206 -10.97 -16.25 -4.29
C PHE A 206 -12.23 -15.40 -4.50
N VAL A 207 -12.60 -15.13 -5.74
CA VAL A 207 -13.79 -14.34 -6.07
C VAL A 207 -14.61 -15.08 -7.13
N TYR A 208 -15.86 -15.35 -6.83
CA TYR A 208 -16.86 -15.87 -7.75
C TYR A 208 -17.90 -14.78 -8.00
N ASP A 209 -17.91 -14.20 -9.20
CA ASP A 209 -18.83 -13.11 -9.57
C ASP A 209 -18.90 -12.98 -11.11
N SER A 210 -19.86 -12.19 -11.56
CA SER A 210 -19.91 -11.58 -12.89
C SER A 210 -18.62 -10.84 -13.27
N ALA A 211 -18.45 -10.56 -14.56
CA ALA A 211 -17.32 -9.77 -15.06
C ALA A 211 -17.26 -8.35 -14.46
N ALA A 212 -18.42 -7.71 -14.23
CA ALA A 212 -18.48 -6.39 -13.62
C ALA A 212 -18.07 -6.42 -12.14
N GLY A 213 -18.61 -7.38 -11.37
CA GLY A 213 -18.25 -7.54 -9.96
C GLY A 213 -16.79 -7.94 -9.75
N SER A 214 -16.22 -8.75 -10.64
CA SER A 214 -14.80 -9.11 -10.64
C SER A 214 -13.89 -7.88 -10.83
N GLU A 215 -14.22 -6.99 -11.76
CA GLU A 215 -13.45 -5.76 -11.97
C GLU A 215 -13.57 -4.80 -10.78
N THR A 216 -14.75 -4.69 -10.16
CA THR A 216 -14.93 -3.93 -8.90
C THR A 216 -14.07 -4.50 -7.78
N ALA A 217 -14.14 -5.81 -7.54
CA ALA A 217 -13.34 -6.48 -6.51
C ALA A 217 -11.84 -6.30 -6.76
N LEU A 218 -11.40 -6.42 -8.02
CA LEU A 218 -10.02 -6.17 -8.43
C LEU A 218 -9.58 -4.75 -8.05
N GLN A 219 -10.34 -3.73 -8.43
CA GLN A 219 -9.99 -2.33 -8.12
C GLN A 219 -9.91 -2.07 -6.62
N LEU A 220 -10.81 -2.66 -5.82
CA LEU A 220 -10.82 -2.50 -4.37
C LEU A 220 -9.63 -3.22 -3.70
N LEU A 221 -9.30 -4.43 -4.16
CA LEU A 221 -8.13 -5.17 -3.68
C LEU A 221 -6.83 -4.48 -4.08
N GLU A 222 -6.76 -3.96 -5.31
CA GLU A 222 -5.62 -3.15 -5.76
C GLU A 222 -5.46 -1.89 -4.93
N TYR A 223 -6.57 -1.19 -4.68
CA TYR A 223 -6.54 -0.01 -3.84
C TYR A 223 -6.11 -0.33 -2.40
N ALA A 224 -6.65 -1.39 -1.79
CA ALA A 224 -6.25 -1.81 -0.44
C ALA A 224 -4.75 -2.15 -0.35
N ASN A 225 -4.19 -2.84 -1.34
CA ASN A 225 -2.76 -3.14 -1.40
C ASN A 225 -1.92 -1.87 -1.62
N SER A 226 -2.39 -0.91 -2.42
CA SER A 226 -1.69 0.37 -2.59
C SER A 226 -1.61 1.15 -1.28
N GLN A 227 -2.67 1.14 -0.47
CA GLN A 227 -2.68 1.76 0.86
C GLN A 227 -1.74 1.04 1.83
N LEU A 228 -1.68 -0.29 1.80
CA LEU A 228 -0.70 -1.04 2.59
C LEU A 228 0.73 -0.57 2.27
N LEU A 229 1.04 -0.51 0.97
CA LEU A 229 2.35 -0.12 0.47
C LEU A 229 2.73 1.31 0.91
N GLU A 230 1.80 2.26 0.83
CA GLU A 230 2.01 3.62 1.34
C GLU A 230 2.29 3.63 2.85
N PHE A 231 1.47 2.96 3.68
CA PHE A 231 1.72 2.94 5.13
C PHE A 231 3.05 2.27 5.50
N ARG A 232 3.47 1.24 4.76
CA ARG A 232 4.80 0.63 4.91
C ARG A 232 5.92 1.61 4.56
N HIS A 233 5.78 2.36 3.48
CA HIS A 233 6.74 3.39 3.13
C HIS A 233 6.93 4.40 4.27
N TYR A 234 5.83 4.91 4.82
CA TYR A 234 5.91 5.89 5.89
C TYR A 234 6.46 5.31 7.20
N ASP A 235 6.13 4.06 7.52
CA ASP A 235 6.75 3.36 8.64
C ASP A 235 8.28 3.32 8.51
N ASP A 236 8.78 2.99 7.32
CA ASP A 236 10.21 2.97 7.01
C ASP A 236 10.83 4.38 7.02
N LEU A 237 10.15 5.37 6.43
CA LEU A 237 10.60 6.78 6.41
C LEU A 237 10.72 7.34 7.83
N LEU A 238 9.67 7.18 8.65
CA LEU A 238 9.67 7.62 10.05
C LEU A 238 10.77 6.92 10.85
N THR A 239 10.99 5.63 10.61
CA THR A 239 12.07 4.87 11.28
C THR A 239 13.44 5.47 10.97
N ARG A 240 13.71 5.78 9.68
CA ARG A 240 14.98 6.38 9.26
C ARG A 240 15.17 7.77 9.85
N GLU A 241 14.15 8.63 9.79
CA GLU A 241 14.24 10.00 10.31
C GLU A 241 14.40 10.01 11.83
N LEU A 242 13.67 9.15 12.55
CA LEU A 242 13.85 8.99 14.00
C LEU A 242 15.28 8.55 14.35
N ALA A 243 15.85 7.58 13.62
CA ALA A 243 17.22 7.13 13.86
C ALA A 243 18.25 8.26 13.69
N VAL A 244 18.11 9.10 12.67
CA VAL A 244 18.98 10.28 12.46
C VAL A 244 18.92 11.23 13.65
N VAL A 245 17.72 11.48 14.19
CA VAL A 245 17.54 12.36 15.34
C VAL A 245 18.14 11.74 16.61
N TYR A 246 17.95 10.44 16.85
CA TYR A 246 18.59 9.76 17.99
C TYR A 246 20.12 9.80 17.91
N ASP A 247 20.70 9.52 16.75
CA ASP A 247 22.15 9.62 16.53
C ASP A 247 22.69 11.03 16.77
N SER A 248 21.89 12.07 16.47
CA SER A 248 22.26 13.46 16.73
C SER A 248 22.30 13.78 18.23
N LEU A 249 21.39 13.18 19.02
CA LEU A 249 21.29 13.34 20.47
C LEU A 249 22.39 12.61 21.24
N GLU A 250 22.83 11.45 20.76
CA GLU A 250 23.90 10.67 21.39
C GLU A 250 25.29 11.31 21.22
N ARG A 251 25.47 12.17 20.21
CA ARG A 251 26.72 12.91 20.01
C ARG A 251 26.86 13.99 21.08
N LYS A 252 27.88 13.85 21.94
CA LYS A 252 28.19 14.80 23.03
C LYS A 252 28.04 16.26 22.57
N PRO A 253 27.27 17.10 23.31
CA PRO A 253 27.00 18.46 22.92
C PRO A 253 28.30 19.27 22.97
N THR A 254 28.79 19.69 21.80
CA THR A 254 29.79 20.75 21.67
C THR A 254 29.06 22.06 21.42
N LEU A 255 29.56 23.17 21.96
CA LEU A 255 28.93 24.51 21.90
C LEU A 255 28.56 24.96 20.47
N LEU A 256 29.22 24.42 19.44
CA LEU A 256 28.96 24.68 18.03
C LEU A 256 27.82 23.84 17.43
N ASN A 257 27.52 22.65 17.96
CA ASN A 257 26.45 21.79 17.44
C ASN A 257 25.05 22.30 17.80
N SER A 258 24.91 23.04 18.91
CA SER A 258 23.67 23.72 19.33
C SER A 258 23.09 24.68 18.27
N TRP A 259 23.90 25.11 17.29
CA TRP A 259 23.49 26.05 16.25
C TRP A 259 23.01 25.37 14.95
N ARG A 260 23.11 24.03 14.83
CA ARG A 260 22.72 23.25 13.64
C ARG A 260 21.31 22.66 13.66
N LEU A 261 20.65 22.67 14.81
CA LEU A 261 19.33 22.05 15.01
C LEU A 261 18.10 22.74 14.37
N PRO A 262 18.15 23.98 13.83
CA PRO A 262 17.00 24.51 13.06
C PRO A 262 16.65 23.67 11.82
N GLY A 263 17.63 22.94 11.24
CA GLY A 263 17.41 22.13 10.04
C GLY A 263 16.68 20.80 10.29
N GLU A 264 16.95 20.16 11.42
CA GLU A 264 16.37 18.86 11.79
C GLU A 264 14.90 19.02 12.22
N ALA A 265 14.60 20.11 12.93
CA ALA A 265 13.25 20.56 13.26
C ALA A 265 12.36 20.74 12.00
N SER A 266 12.89 21.40 10.97
CA SER A 266 12.15 21.66 9.72
C SER A 266 11.83 20.38 8.92
N ARG A 267 12.72 19.38 8.96
CA ARG A 267 12.50 18.07 8.29
C ARG A 267 11.41 17.26 8.98
N LEU A 268 11.42 17.20 10.31
CA LEU A 268 10.36 16.55 11.09
C LEU A 268 9.00 17.18 10.79
N GLN A 269 8.89 18.51 10.77
CA GLN A 269 7.64 19.20 10.44
C GLN A 269 7.09 18.84 9.05
N THR A 270 7.96 18.62 8.06
CA THR A 270 7.55 18.22 6.71
C THR A 270 6.96 16.81 6.74
N VAL A 271 7.66 15.85 7.36
CA VAL A 271 7.17 14.47 7.51
C VAL A 271 5.86 14.40 8.32
N LEU A 272 5.71 15.25 9.33
CA LEU A 272 4.47 15.36 10.12
C LEU A 272 3.27 15.81 9.28
N LEU A 273 3.47 16.77 8.37
CA LEU A 273 2.43 17.24 7.47
C LEU A 273 2.06 16.17 6.43
N ASP A 274 3.06 15.52 5.83
CA ASP A 274 2.87 14.52 4.78
C ASP A 274 2.08 13.29 5.29
N VAL A 275 2.40 12.79 6.49
CA VAL A 275 1.67 11.65 7.09
C VAL A 275 0.24 12.05 7.50
N THR A 276 0.05 13.28 7.98
CA THR A 276 -1.29 13.76 8.36
C THR A 276 -2.18 13.86 7.11
N GLU A 277 -1.68 14.45 6.02
CA GLU A 277 -2.40 14.53 4.75
C GLU A 277 -2.77 13.14 4.21
N LEU A 278 -1.85 12.16 4.28
CA LEU A 278 -2.16 10.79 3.86
C LEU A 278 -3.24 10.15 4.74
N THR A 279 -3.16 10.27 6.06
CA THR A 279 -4.19 9.71 6.93
C THR A 279 -5.56 10.29 6.63
N GLU A 280 -5.63 11.59 6.31
CA GLU A 280 -6.85 12.23 5.82
C GLU A 280 -7.29 11.68 4.46
N ARG A 281 -6.36 11.48 3.51
CA ARG A 281 -6.66 10.88 2.18
C ARG A 281 -7.18 9.45 2.30
N ALA A 282 -6.54 8.61 3.10
CA ALA A 282 -6.93 7.23 3.37
C ALA A 282 -8.31 7.15 4.07
N ASP A 283 -8.58 8.07 5.00
CA ASP A 283 -9.89 8.15 5.66
C ASP A 283 -10.97 8.75 4.73
N ASN A 284 -10.58 9.60 3.78
CA ASN A 284 -11.46 10.14 2.74
C ASN A 284 -11.76 9.13 1.62
N ALA A 285 -10.89 8.16 1.36
CA ALA A 285 -11.08 7.15 0.33
C ALA A 285 -12.38 6.34 0.50
N ILE A 286 -12.77 6.09 1.75
CA ILE A 286 -14.03 5.41 2.08
C ILE A 286 -15.25 6.22 1.60
N LYS A 287 -15.15 7.56 1.48
CA LYS A 287 -16.23 8.42 1.00
C LYS A 287 -16.51 8.25 -0.50
N PHE A 288 -15.54 7.74 -1.27
CA PHE A 288 -15.69 7.48 -2.72
C PHE A 288 -16.29 6.11 -3.02
N LEU A 289 -16.44 5.25 -2.00
CA LEU A 289 -17.14 3.97 -2.15
C LEU A 289 -18.64 4.26 -2.25
N SER A 290 -19.14 4.29 -3.49
CA SER A 290 -20.49 4.71 -3.87
C SER A 290 -21.62 3.84 -3.32
N ASP A 291 -21.29 2.63 -2.84
CA ASP A 291 -22.25 1.68 -2.30
C ASP A 291 -21.75 0.96 -1.03
N MET A 292 -22.71 0.47 -0.25
CA MET A 292 -22.45 -0.20 1.03
C MET A 292 -21.65 -1.50 0.88
N PHE A 293 -21.78 -2.21 -0.24
CA PHE A 293 -21.08 -3.47 -0.46
C PHE A 293 -19.59 -3.22 -0.71
N SER A 294 -19.26 -2.32 -1.63
CA SER A 294 -17.90 -1.88 -1.94
C SER A 294 -17.20 -1.37 -0.66
N ALA A 295 -17.91 -0.60 0.18
CA ALA A 295 -17.41 -0.17 1.48
C ALA A 295 -17.08 -1.33 2.44
N ARG A 296 -17.93 -2.35 2.49
CA ARG A 296 -17.71 -3.54 3.32
C ARG A 296 -16.58 -4.41 2.79
N LEU A 297 -16.54 -4.63 1.48
CA LEU A 297 -15.51 -5.45 0.84
C LEU A 297 -14.13 -4.81 0.99
N TYR A 298 -14.03 -3.48 0.79
CA TYR A 298 -12.80 -2.72 1.06
C TYR A 298 -12.34 -2.86 2.51
N ARG A 299 -13.23 -2.63 3.48
CA ARG A 299 -12.87 -2.76 4.91
C ARG A 299 -12.37 -4.15 5.24
N LEU A 300 -13.02 -5.18 4.69
CA LEU A 300 -12.59 -6.55 4.87
C LEU A 300 -11.22 -6.81 4.23
N ALA A 301 -11.01 -6.38 2.99
CA ALA A 301 -9.73 -6.49 2.29
C ALA A 301 -8.60 -5.80 3.07
N ALA A 302 -8.77 -4.52 3.41
CA ALA A 302 -7.81 -3.74 4.18
C ALA A 302 -7.45 -4.42 5.51
N SER A 303 -8.47 -4.93 6.24
CA SER A 303 -8.23 -5.65 7.50
C SER A 303 -7.48 -6.97 7.32
N LYS A 304 -7.74 -7.71 6.25
CA LYS A 304 -7.12 -9.03 6.00
C LYS A 304 -5.70 -8.94 5.46
N ILE A 305 -5.38 -7.86 4.74
CA ILE A 305 -4.05 -7.58 4.19
C ILE A 305 -3.17 -6.84 5.23
N GLY A 306 -3.73 -6.37 6.35
CA GLY A 306 -2.96 -5.76 7.44
C GLY A 306 -2.76 -4.24 7.35
N VAL A 307 -3.56 -3.55 6.54
CA VAL A 307 -3.51 -2.07 6.42
C VAL A 307 -3.66 -1.37 7.79
N PRO A 308 -4.62 -1.74 8.66
CA PRO A 308 -4.78 -1.08 9.96
C PRO A 308 -3.55 -1.22 10.88
N ASP A 309 -2.85 -2.34 10.80
CA ASP A 309 -1.70 -2.62 11.65
C ASP A 309 -0.56 -1.67 11.32
N TYR A 310 -0.21 -1.55 10.02
CA TYR A 310 0.80 -0.59 9.56
C TYR A 310 0.37 0.87 9.76
N LYS A 311 -0.91 1.20 9.56
CA LYS A 311 -1.43 2.54 9.90
C LYS A 311 -1.19 2.88 11.38
N SER A 312 -1.43 1.92 12.28
CA SER A 312 -1.22 2.14 13.72
C SER A 312 0.25 2.30 14.10
N LEU A 313 1.15 1.53 13.47
CA LEU A 313 2.60 1.64 13.68
C LEU A 313 3.13 3.00 13.20
N ALA A 314 2.75 3.44 12.01
CA ALA A 314 3.11 4.75 11.47
C ALA A 314 2.60 5.88 12.39
N GLN A 315 1.35 5.81 12.86
CA GLN A 315 0.79 6.80 13.80
C GLN A 315 1.53 6.85 15.14
N GLN A 316 1.96 5.71 15.68
CA GLN A 316 2.73 5.67 16.92
C GLN A 316 4.13 6.29 16.73
N LYS A 317 4.80 5.98 15.62
CA LYS A 317 6.10 6.57 15.27
C LYS A 317 5.97 8.07 15.02
N LEU A 318 4.89 8.52 14.39
CA LEU A 318 4.59 9.93 14.17
C LEU A 318 4.51 10.70 15.50
N ARG A 319 3.75 10.19 16.47
CA ARG A 319 3.64 10.80 17.81
C ARG A 319 5.00 10.86 18.51
N THR A 320 5.80 9.81 18.37
CA THR A 320 7.16 9.78 18.94
C THR A 320 8.05 10.84 18.29
N ALA A 321 7.93 11.04 16.97
CA ALA A 321 8.63 12.08 16.23
C ALA A 321 8.19 13.49 16.68
N GLU A 322 6.89 13.72 16.91
CA GLU A 322 6.36 14.97 17.45
C GLU A 322 6.92 15.28 18.85
N ASP A 323 6.92 14.28 19.75
CA ASP A 323 7.42 14.45 21.12
C ASP A 323 8.93 14.75 21.12
N LEU A 324 9.69 14.09 20.24
CA LEU A 324 11.13 14.33 20.09
C LEU A 324 11.41 15.71 19.50
N TYR A 325 10.63 16.15 18.52
CA TYR A 325 10.69 17.51 17.98
C TYR A 325 10.46 18.55 19.08
N ARG A 326 9.39 18.39 19.88
CA ARG A 326 9.08 19.31 20.99
C ARG A 326 10.21 19.34 22.01
N PHE A 327 10.75 18.18 22.39
CA PHE A 327 11.89 18.08 23.29
C PHE A 327 13.13 18.83 22.74
N LEU A 328 13.45 18.66 21.46
CA LEU A 328 14.54 19.37 20.81
C LEU A 328 14.32 20.90 20.82
N VAL A 329 13.13 21.35 20.43
CA VAL A 329 12.76 22.78 20.43
C VAL A 329 12.88 23.38 21.85
N ASP A 330 12.40 22.66 22.87
CA ASP A 330 12.52 23.07 24.26
C ASP A 330 13.99 23.16 24.71
N GLN A 331 14.83 22.20 24.32
CA GLN A 331 16.28 22.24 24.55
C GLN A 331 16.95 23.45 23.85
N PHE A 332 16.52 23.85 22.64
CA PHE A 332 16.99 25.09 22.00
C PHE A 332 16.65 26.32 22.80
N HIS A 333 15.40 26.42 23.24
CA HIS A 333 14.95 27.56 24.04
C HIS A 333 15.67 27.63 25.37
N GLN A 334 15.86 26.49 26.05
CA GLN A 334 16.58 26.42 27.31
C GLN A 334 18.07 26.77 27.15
N SER A 335 18.73 26.30 26.08
CA SER A 335 20.12 26.67 25.78
C SER A 335 20.26 28.17 25.48
N ARG A 336 19.31 28.77 24.75
CA ARG A 336 19.33 30.22 24.49
C ARG A 336 19.19 31.03 25.77
N THR A 337 18.30 30.60 26.66
CA THR A 337 18.13 31.23 27.99
C THR A 337 19.40 31.07 28.82
N PHE A 338 20.02 29.89 28.85
CA PHE A 338 21.29 29.66 29.55
C PHE A 338 22.45 30.50 29.02
N VAL A 339 22.56 30.68 27.69
CA VAL A 339 23.59 31.54 27.08
C VAL A 339 23.34 33.01 27.42
N LEU A 340 22.09 33.48 27.41
CA LEU A 340 21.74 34.84 27.82
C LEU A 340 22.04 35.06 29.30
N GLU A 341 21.68 34.12 30.17
CA GLU A 341 22.01 34.17 31.61
C GLU A 341 23.53 34.16 31.83
N SER A 342 24.26 33.28 31.16
CA SER A 342 25.72 33.21 31.25
C SER A 342 26.38 34.49 30.73
N LEU A 343 25.87 35.09 29.66
CA LEU A 343 26.35 36.37 29.14
C LEU A 343 26.14 37.50 30.16
N VAL A 344 24.96 37.56 30.79
CA VAL A 344 24.68 38.54 31.86
C VAL A 344 25.63 38.35 33.04
N VAL A 345 25.88 37.11 33.46
CA VAL A 345 26.86 36.80 34.53
C VAL A 345 28.28 37.20 34.13
N VAL A 346 28.70 36.93 32.89
CA VAL A 346 30.02 37.34 32.37
C VAL A 346 30.16 38.86 32.32
N ILE A 347 29.13 39.58 31.85
CA ILE A 347 29.10 41.05 31.85
C ILE A 347 29.22 41.58 33.28
N LEU A 348 28.46 41.01 34.23
CA LEU A 348 28.54 41.35 35.65
C LEU A 348 29.94 41.11 36.23
N LEU A 349 30.59 40.00 35.89
CA LEU A 349 31.95 39.70 36.33
C LEU A 349 32.96 40.69 35.76
N ILE A 350 32.84 41.07 34.48
CA ILE A 350 33.71 42.06 33.85
C ILE A 350 33.52 43.43 34.52
N GLU A 351 32.29 43.87 34.76
CA GLU A 351 31.98 45.11 35.48
C GLU A 351 32.54 45.09 36.91
N LEU A 352 32.36 43.99 37.64
CA LEU A 352 32.88 43.83 38.99
C LEU A 352 34.41 43.99 39.01
N VAL A 353 35.12 43.31 38.11
CA VAL A 353 36.59 43.41 37.99
C VAL A 353 37.02 44.84 37.70
N TYR A 354 36.31 45.53 36.80
CA TYR A 354 36.60 46.92 36.43
C TYR A 354 36.35 47.89 37.60
N VAL A 355 35.28 47.66 38.38
CA VAL A 355 34.96 48.45 39.58
C VAL A 355 36.01 48.28 40.69
N PHE A 356 36.55 47.06 40.87
CA PHE A 356 37.60 46.80 41.85
C PHE A 356 38.98 47.28 41.40
N HIS A 357 39.28 47.26 40.09
CA HIS A 357 40.54 47.79 39.55
C HIS A 357 40.52 49.31 39.32
N GLY A 358 39.34 49.92 39.16
CA GLY A 358 39.15 51.37 39.00
C GLY A 358 39.12 52.16 40.31
N LYS A 359 39.43 51.53 41.45
CA LYS A 359 39.45 52.14 42.80
C LYS A 359 40.82 52.02 43.50
N MET A 360 41.91 51.97 42.74
CA MET A 360 43.25 52.33 43.25
C MET A 360 43.75 53.61 42.60
#